data_AF-Q6W5N1-F1
#
_entry.id   AF-Q6W5N1-F1
#
_cell.length_a   1.000
_cell.length_b   1.000
_cell.length_c   1.000
_cell.angle_alpha   90.00
_cell.angle_beta   90.00
_cell.angle_gamma   90.00
#
_symmetry.space_group_name_H-M   'P 1'
#
loop_
_entity.id
_entity.type
_entity.pdbx_description
1 polymer ?
#
loop_
_entity_poly.entity_id
_entity_poly.type
_entity_poly.pdbx_seq_one_letter_code
_entity_poly.pdbx_strand_id
1 'polypeptide(L)'
;AVKRKIQPGDKMAGRHGNKGVVSRIVPVEDMPFLEDGTHADIVLNPLGVPSRMNVGQILETHLGWAAAGLGKQIGAALDAYRKGHDIKALRASFDAVYEDNEIIASMDENELVEMGQNLRRGVPIATPVFNGAKEADIERLLEQAGLHSSGQSTLYDGRTGEPFDRKVTVGYIYMLKLHHLVDDKIHARSIGPYSLVTQQPLGGKAQFGGQRFGEMEVWALEAYGAAYT
;
A
#
# COMPACT_ATOMS: atom_id res chain seq x y z
N ALA A 1 -2.51 2.82 27.64
CA ALA A 1 -1.90 2.66 26.31
C ALA A 1 -2.40 3.78 25.40
N VAL A 2 -1.52 4.45 24.65
CA VAL A 2 -1.91 5.56 23.75
C VAL A 2 -2.04 5.02 22.33
N LYS A 3 -3.19 5.25 21.69
CA LYS A 3 -3.39 4.93 20.26
C LYS A 3 -2.87 6.10 19.42
N ARG A 4 -1.93 5.85 18.50
CA ARG A 4 -1.38 6.86 17.59
C ARG A 4 -1.93 6.65 16.18
N LYS A 5 -2.53 7.67 15.59
CA LYS A 5 -3.05 7.64 14.20
C LYS A 5 -1.90 7.86 13.19
N ILE A 6 -2.17 7.59 11.91
CA ILE A 6 -1.24 7.97 10.83
C ILE A 6 -1.35 9.47 10.56
N GLN A 7 -0.22 10.10 10.26
CA GLN A 7 -0.16 11.54 9.99
C GLN A 7 0.96 11.86 8.99
N PRO A 8 0.91 13.05 8.34
CA PRO A 8 2.01 13.52 7.51
C PRO A 8 3.34 13.50 8.27
N GLY A 9 4.39 12.98 7.65
CA GLY A 9 5.69 12.77 8.27
C GLY A 9 5.95 11.35 8.78
N ASP A 10 4.92 10.52 8.96
CA ASP A 10 5.12 9.09 9.31
C ASP A 10 5.76 8.31 8.15
N LYS A 11 6.64 7.36 8.49
CA LYS A 11 7.32 6.53 7.50
C LYS A 11 6.55 5.24 7.20
N MET A 12 6.34 4.99 5.91
CA MET A 12 5.71 3.77 5.37
C MET A 12 6.70 3.03 4.46
N ALA A 13 6.46 1.73 4.27
CA ALA A 13 7.26 0.92 3.35
C ALA A 13 6.41 -0.18 2.70
N GLY A 14 6.70 -0.49 1.44
CA GLY A 14 6.25 -1.75 0.82
C GLY A 14 7.22 -2.90 1.10
N ARG A 15 6.85 -4.10 0.68
CA ARG A 15 7.69 -5.31 0.84
C ARG A 15 8.90 -5.34 -0.11
N HIS A 16 8.85 -4.57 -1.20
CA HIS A 16 9.88 -4.52 -2.24
C HIS A 16 10.93 -3.42 -2.04
N GLY A 17 11.18 -3.02 -0.77
CA GLY A 17 12.21 -2.04 -0.43
C GLY A 17 11.86 -0.58 -0.75
N ASN A 18 10.68 -0.31 -1.29
CA ASN A 18 10.15 1.03 -1.49
C ASN A 18 9.74 1.65 -0.14
N LYS A 19 10.47 2.67 0.30
CA LYS A 19 10.16 3.43 1.51
C LYS A 19 9.73 4.85 1.14
N GLY A 20 8.78 5.38 1.89
CA GLY A 20 8.26 6.74 1.70
C GLY A 20 7.85 7.37 3.02
N VAL A 21 7.68 8.69 2.98
CA VAL A 21 7.09 9.47 4.07
C VAL A 21 5.73 9.93 3.59
N VAL A 22 4.71 9.84 4.43
CA VAL A 22 3.37 10.35 4.10
C VAL A 22 3.47 11.87 3.93
N SER A 23 3.15 12.37 2.73
CA SER A 23 3.23 13.81 2.42
C SER A 23 1.94 14.54 2.79
N ARG A 24 0.79 14.02 2.37
CA ARG A 24 -0.52 14.63 2.56
C ARG A 24 -1.58 13.55 2.74
N ILE A 25 -2.54 13.82 3.62
CA ILE A 25 -3.79 13.07 3.73
C ILE A 25 -4.85 13.94 3.07
N VAL A 26 -5.51 13.42 2.04
CA VAL A 26 -6.52 14.15 1.28
C VAL A 26 -7.92 13.57 1.55
N PRO A 27 -8.97 14.38 1.36
CA PRO A 27 -10.34 13.88 1.32
C PRO A 27 -10.51 12.84 0.20
N VAL A 28 -11.52 11.97 0.34
CA VAL A 28 -11.74 10.87 -0.61
C VAL A 28 -12.21 11.40 -1.97
N GLU A 29 -13.02 12.45 -1.98
CA GLU A 29 -13.55 13.11 -3.18
C GLU A 29 -12.46 13.70 -4.09
N ASP A 30 -11.28 13.99 -3.52
CA ASP A 30 -10.13 14.52 -4.26
C ASP A 30 -9.27 13.41 -4.87
N MET A 31 -9.53 12.13 -4.53
CA MET A 31 -8.71 11.01 -5.00
C MET A 31 -9.15 10.56 -6.40
N PRO A 32 -8.20 10.10 -7.23
CA PRO A 32 -8.53 9.44 -8.48
C PRO A 32 -9.46 8.25 -8.26
N PHE A 33 -10.43 8.08 -9.16
CA PHE A 33 -11.42 7.01 -9.06
C PHE A 33 -11.55 6.23 -10.38
N LEU A 34 -12.02 4.99 -10.27
CA LEU A 34 -12.30 4.08 -11.37
C LEU A 34 -13.69 4.31 -11.95
N GLU A 35 -13.99 3.72 -13.11
CA GLU A 35 -15.33 3.79 -13.75
C GLU A 35 -16.46 3.30 -12.84
N ASP A 36 -16.16 2.39 -11.91
CA ASP A 36 -17.13 1.88 -10.92
C ASP A 36 -17.33 2.81 -9.71
N GLY A 37 -16.65 3.97 -9.68
CA GLY A 37 -16.68 4.94 -8.59
C GLY A 37 -15.75 4.59 -7.41
N THR A 38 -14.98 3.51 -7.49
CA THR A 38 -14.02 3.14 -6.44
C THR A 38 -12.84 4.11 -6.47
N HIS A 39 -12.55 4.74 -5.33
CA HIS A 39 -11.43 5.67 -5.20
C HIS A 39 -10.14 4.92 -4.83
N ALA A 40 -9.00 5.42 -5.31
CA ALA A 40 -7.71 4.92 -4.89
C ALA A 40 -7.39 5.34 -3.44
N ASP A 41 -6.75 4.45 -2.66
CA ASP A 41 -6.32 4.77 -1.29
C ASP A 41 -4.96 5.48 -1.23
N ILE A 42 -4.03 5.10 -2.11
CA ILE A 42 -2.64 5.57 -2.12
C ILE A 42 -2.19 5.83 -3.55
N VAL A 43 -1.60 7.00 -3.80
CA VAL A 43 -0.93 7.33 -5.06
C VAL A 43 0.58 7.24 -4.89
N LEU A 44 1.22 6.37 -5.68
CA LEU A 44 2.67 6.15 -5.66
C LEU A 44 3.34 6.74 -6.91
N ASN A 45 4.56 7.23 -6.77
CA ASN A 45 5.34 7.78 -7.88
C ASN A 45 5.98 6.65 -8.71
N PRO A 46 5.71 6.54 -10.03
CA PRO A 46 6.26 5.48 -10.86
C PRO A 46 7.78 5.61 -11.13
N LEU A 47 8.37 6.80 -11.00
CA LEU A 47 9.79 7.05 -11.33
C LEU A 47 10.76 6.27 -10.43
N GLY A 48 10.30 5.85 -9.25
CA GLY A 48 11.10 5.04 -8.32
C GLY A 48 11.32 3.61 -8.78
N VAL A 49 10.49 3.09 -9.70
CA VAL A 49 10.57 1.68 -10.11
C VAL A 49 11.70 1.41 -11.10
N PRO A 50 11.84 2.17 -12.22
CA PRO A 50 12.91 1.92 -13.19
C PRO A 50 14.29 2.18 -12.58
N SER A 51 14.43 3.21 -11.76
CA SER A 51 15.71 3.59 -11.15
C SER A 51 16.23 2.58 -10.13
N ARG A 52 15.34 1.88 -9.42
CA ARG A 52 15.70 0.90 -8.38
C ARG A 52 15.58 -0.55 -8.83
N MET A 53 15.07 -0.79 -10.04
CA MET A 53 14.85 -2.11 -10.64
C MET A 53 14.06 -3.09 -9.75
N ASN A 54 13.18 -2.58 -8.90
CA ASN A 54 12.33 -3.39 -8.02
C ASN A 54 10.97 -3.67 -8.66
N VAL A 55 10.99 -4.33 -9.83
CA VAL A 55 9.82 -4.61 -10.68
C VAL A 55 8.78 -5.49 -9.98
N GLY A 56 9.18 -6.31 -9.01
CA GLY A 56 8.28 -7.17 -8.25
C GLY A 56 7.10 -6.43 -7.59
N GLN A 57 7.24 -5.14 -7.28
CA GLN A 57 6.13 -4.35 -6.73
C GLN A 57 4.98 -4.16 -7.74
N ILE A 58 5.29 -4.10 -9.04
CA ILE A 58 4.29 -3.99 -10.11
C ILE A 58 3.58 -5.35 -10.26
N LEU A 59 4.34 -6.44 -10.25
CA LEU A 59 3.78 -7.80 -10.30
C LEU A 59 2.88 -8.09 -9.08
N GLU A 60 3.30 -7.67 -7.88
CA GLU A 60 2.47 -7.73 -6.68
C GLU A 60 1.17 -6.93 -6.86
N THR A 61 1.27 -5.71 -7.41
CA THR A 61 0.12 -4.84 -7.66
C THR A 61 -0.89 -5.48 -8.62
N HIS A 62 -0.41 -6.05 -9.73
CA HIS A 62 -1.25 -6.73 -10.72
C HIS A 62 -1.90 -7.98 -10.14
N LEU A 63 -1.13 -8.83 -9.44
CA LEU A 63 -1.64 -10.04 -8.82
C LEU A 63 -2.66 -9.72 -7.71
N GLY A 64 -2.40 -8.67 -6.92
CA GLY A 64 -3.34 -8.18 -5.92
C GLY A 64 -4.64 -7.64 -6.54
N TRP A 65 -4.56 -7.04 -7.73
CA TRP A 65 -5.74 -6.60 -8.46
C TRP A 65 -6.60 -7.77 -8.93
N ALA A 66 -5.98 -8.80 -9.51
CA ALA A 66 -6.65 -10.03 -9.88
C ALA A 66 -7.30 -10.71 -8.66
N ALA A 67 -6.55 -10.87 -7.56
CA ALA A 67 -7.03 -11.44 -6.31
C ALA A 67 -8.30 -10.75 -5.77
N ALA A 68 -8.32 -9.42 -5.80
CA ALA A 68 -9.49 -8.64 -5.37
C ALA A 68 -10.68 -8.80 -6.32
N GLY A 69 -10.43 -8.83 -7.64
CA GLY A 69 -11.47 -9.07 -8.65
C GLY A 69 -12.13 -10.45 -8.51
N LEU A 70 -11.34 -11.51 -8.32
CA LEU A 70 -11.85 -12.85 -8.04
C LEU A 70 -12.66 -12.89 -6.74
N GLY A 71 -12.21 -12.17 -5.71
CA GLY A 71 -12.96 -12.03 -4.44
C GLY A 71 -14.31 -11.32 -4.63
N LYS A 72 -14.38 -10.28 -5.48
CA LYS A 72 -15.64 -9.62 -5.84
C LYS A 72 -16.59 -10.60 -6.55
N GLN A 73 -16.10 -11.45 -7.44
CA GLN A 73 -16.90 -12.46 -8.13
C GLN A 73 -17.47 -13.52 -7.18
N ILE A 74 -16.64 -14.07 -6.28
CA ILE A 74 -17.09 -15.00 -5.23
C ILE A 74 -18.12 -14.31 -4.32
N GLY A 75 -17.88 -13.05 -3.95
CA GLY A 75 -18.83 -12.26 -3.18
C GLY A 75 -20.18 -12.08 -3.85
N ALA A 76 -20.19 -11.82 -5.17
CA ALA A 76 -21.41 -11.73 -5.96
C ALA A 76 -22.14 -13.07 -6.07
N ALA A 77 -21.41 -14.17 -6.27
CA ALA A 77 -21.98 -15.52 -6.28
C ALA A 77 -22.58 -15.90 -4.92
N LEU A 78 -21.93 -15.53 -3.82
CA LEU A 78 -22.44 -15.72 -2.46
C LEU A 78 -23.73 -14.92 -2.22
N ASP A 79 -23.80 -13.67 -2.67
CA ASP A 79 -25.00 -12.85 -2.54
C ASP A 79 -26.15 -13.39 -3.39
N ALA A 80 -25.86 -13.96 -4.56
CA ALA A 80 -26.84 -14.66 -5.39
C ALA A 80 -27.33 -15.95 -4.70
N TYR A 81 -26.43 -16.74 -4.12
CA TYR A 81 -26.77 -17.91 -3.32
C TYR A 81 -27.69 -17.56 -2.15
N ARG A 82 -27.41 -16.48 -1.40
CA ARG A 82 -28.27 -16.02 -0.29
C ARG A 82 -29.68 -15.63 -0.72
N LYS A 83 -29.89 -15.27 -1.99
CA LYS A 83 -31.21 -14.89 -2.53
C LYS A 83 -31.94 -16.08 -3.16
N GLY A 84 -31.23 -16.92 -3.90
CA GLY A 84 -31.81 -17.98 -4.73
C GLY A 84 -31.56 -19.41 -4.25
N HIS A 85 -30.74 -19.61 -3.21
CA HIS A 85 -30.26 -20.90 -2.71
C HIS A 85 -29.62 -21.80 -3.79
N ASP A 86 -29.04 -21.19 -4.84
CA ASP A 86 -28.34 -21.92 -5.89
C ASP A 86 -26.87 -22.18 -5.52
N ILE A 87 -26.63 -23.33 -4.90
CA ILE A 87 -25.28 -23.76 -4.51
C ILE A 87 -24.40 -24.09 -5.73
N LYS A 88 -24.97 -24.45 -6.88
CA LYS A 88 -24.19 -24.85 -8.05
C LYS A 88 -23.41 -23.67 -8.62
N ALA A 89 -24.06 -22.51 -8.69
CA ALA A 89 -23.42 -21.28 -9.12
C ALA A 89 -22.28 -20.86 -8.18
N LEU A 90 -22.48 -21.00 -6.85
CA LEU A 90 -21.43 -20.74 -5.87
C LEU A 90 -20.25 -21.68 -6.07
N ARG A 91 -20.51 -23.00 -6.18
CA ARG A 91 -19.46 -24.00 -6.36
C ARG A 91 -18.66 -23.80 -7.65
N ALA A 92 -19.35 -23.51 -8.76
CA ALA A 92 -18.71 -23.21 -10.03
C ALA A 92 -17.74 -22.01 -9.94
N SER A 93 -18.06 -20.99 -9.13
CA SER A 93 -17.16 -19.85 -8.91
C SER A 93 -15.89 -20.23 -8.16
N PHE A 94 -15.96 -21.17 -7.22
CA PHE A 94 -14.79 -21.70 -6.52
C PHE A 94 -13.94 -22.60 -7.42
N ASP A 95 -14.59 -23.48 -8.19
CA ASP A 95 -13.90 -24.39 -9.10
C ASP A 95 -13.13 -23.63 -10.19
N ALA A 96 -13.69 -22.51 -10.66
CA ALA A 96 -13.02 -21.63 -11.62
C ALA A 96 -11.76 -20.95 -11.06
N VAL A 97 -11.70 -20.70 -9.75
CA VAL A 97 -10.59 -20.00 -9.09
C VAL A 97 -9.50 -20.96 -8.61
N TYR A 98 -9.89 -22.10 -8.03
CA TYR A 98 -8.98 -22.99 -7.31
C TYR A 98 -8.54 -24.22 -8.10
N GLU A 99 -9.03 -24.44 -9.32
CA GLU A 99 -8.62 -25.47 -10.31
C GLU A 99 -8.22 -26.83 -9.70
N ASP A 100 -9.12 -27.81 -9.76
CA ASP A 100 -8.88 -29.20 -9.32
C ASP A 100 -8.41 -29.34 -7.86
N ASN A 101 -8.97 -28.51 -6.97
CA ASN A 101 -8.65 -28.55 -5.55
C ASN A 101 -9.52 -29.55 -4.78
N GLU A 102 -8.92 -30.66 -4.34
CA GLU A 102 -9.60 -31.71 -3.55
C GLU A 102 -10.25 -31.18 -2.26
N ILE A 103 -9.68 -30.14 -1.65
CA ILE A 103 -10.21 -29.57 -0.40
C ILE A 103 -11.56 -28.90 -0.68
N ILE A 104 -11.65 -28.06 -1.72
CA ILE A 104 -12.90 -27.40 -2.14
C ILE A 104 -13.94 -28.45 -2.57
N ALA A 105 -13.50 -29.53 -3.22
CA ALA A 105 -14.39 -30.63 -3.61
C ALA A 105 -14.97 -31.38 -2.39
N SER A 106 -14.22 -31.45 -1.27
CA SER A 106 -14.66 -32.13 -0.05
C SER A 106 -15.51 -31.27 0.89
N MET A 107 -15.52 -29.94 0.72
CA MET A 107 -16.22 -29.01 1.62
C MET A 107 -17.73 -29.17 1.57
N ASP A 108 -18.35 -29.00 2.74
CA ASP A 108 -19.81 -28.94 2.86
C ASP A 108 -20.37 -27.55 2.47
N GLU A 109 -21.70 -27.45 2.38
CA GLU A 109 -22.38 -26.21 1.99
C GLU A 109 -22.12 -25.05 2.98
N ASN A 110 -22.04 -25.35 4.28
CA ASN A 110 -21.83 -24.34 5.31
C ASN A 110 -20.39 -23.81 5.27
N GLU A 111 -19.41 -24.69 5.08
CA GLU A 111 -18.00 -24.40 4.90
C GLU A 111 -17.76 -23.55 3.66
N LEU A 112 -18.40 -23.87 2.52
CA LEU A 112 -18.30 -23.06 1.30
C LEU A 112 -18.87 -21.66 1.50
N VAL A 113 -19.97 -21.54 2.23
CA VAL A 113 -20.58 -20.24 2.56
C VAL A 113 -19.69 -19.43 3.50
N GLU A 114 -19.09 -20.06 4.51
CA GLU A 114 -18.15 -19.41 5.42
C GLU A 114 -16.87 -18.97 4.69
N MET A 115 -16.32 -19.84 3.85
CA MET A 115 -15.16 -19.53 3.02
C MET A 115 -15.46 -18.38 2.06
N GLY A 116 -16.63 -18.38 1.41
CA GLY A 116 -17.06 -17.30 0.52
C GLY A 116 -17.18 -15.95 1.23
N GLN A 117 -17.64 -15.96 2.50
CA GLN A 117 -17.68 -14.75 3.32
C GLN A 117 -16.28 -14.21 3.62
N ASN A 118 -15.33 -15.10 3.91
CA ASN A 118 -13.94 -14.73 4.17
C ASN A 118 -13.22 -14.22 2.92
N LEU A 119 -13.48 -14.82 1.76
CA LEU A 119 -12.82 -14.50 0.49
C LEU A 119 -13.43 -13.29 -0.25
N ARG A 120 -14.57 -12.77 0.20
CA ARG A 120 -15.26 -11.63 -0.44
C ARG A 120 -14.38 -10.39 -0.62
N ARG A 121 -13.38 -10.19 0.23
CA ARG A 121 -12.44 -9.05 0.15
C ARG A 121 -11.30 -9.26 -0.85
N GLY A 122 -11.08 -10.50 -1.27
CA GLY A 122 -9.99 -10.90 -2.14
C GLY A 122 -9.56 -12.32 -1.85
N VAL A 123 -9.18 -13.04 -2.89
CA VAL A 123 -8.65 -14.41 -2.80
C VAL A 123 -7.17 -14.35 -2.39
N PRO A 124 -6.75 -14.92 -1.27
CA PRO A 124 -5.34 -14.97 -0.90
C PRO A 124 -4.55 -15.81 -1.90
N ILE A 125 -3.49 -15.23 -2.47
CA ILE A 125 -2.60 -15.93 -3.40
C ILE A 125 -1.24 -16.15 -2.73
N ALA A 126 -0.72 -17.37 -2.86
CA ALA A 126 0.60 -17.74 -2.38
C ALA A 126 1.56 -17.90 -3.57
N THR A 127 2.61 -17.08 -3.61
CA THR A 127 3.70 -17.20 -4.58
C THR A 127 5.00 -17.56 -3.86
N PRO A 128 5.56 -18.77 -4.06
CA PRO A 128 6.86 -19.13 -3.50
C PRO A 128 7.97 -18.18 -3.97
N VAL A 129 9.01 -18.01 -3.14
CA VAL A 129 10.08 -17.01 -3.37
C VAL A 129 10.85 -17.26 -4.67
N PHE A 130 11.14 -18.53 -5.00
CA PHE A 130 11.96 -18.90 -6.16
C PHE A 130 11.19 -19.62 -7.27
N ASN A 131 9.96 -20.04 -7.00
CA ASN A 131 9.08 -20.71 -7.97
C ASN A 131 7.69 -20.07 -7.91
N GLY A 132 7.65 -18.76 -8.13
CA GLY A 132 6.45 -17.95 -8.05
C GLY A 132 5.62 -17.96 -9.34
N ALA A 133 4.49 -17.24 -9.30
CA ALA A 133 3.64 -17.02 -10.46
C ALA A 133 4.43 -16.31 -11.58
N LYS A 134 4.22 -16.73 -12.82
CA LYS A 134 4.78 -16.10 -14.01
C LYS A 134 3.82 -15.03 -14.53
N GLU A 135 4.30 -14.19 -15.44
CA GLU A 135 3.50 -13.13 -16.06
C GLU A 135 2.23 -13.68 -16.73
N ALA A 136 2.35 -14.79 -17.47
CA ALA A 136 1.21 -15.46 -18.10
C ALA A 136 0.15 -15.93 -17.08
N ASP A 137 0.56 -16.34 -15.88
CA ASP A 137 -0.38 -16.73 -14.83
C ASP A 137 -1.14 -15.50 -14.31
N ILE A 138 -0.44 -14.36 -14.14
CA ILE A 138 -1.03 -13.10 -13.68
C ILE A 138 -2.03 -12.57 -14.72
N GLU A 139 -1.66 -12.59 -16.00
CA GLU A 139 -2.53 -12.17 -17.10
C GLU A 139 -3.82 -13.02 -17.14
N ARG A 140 -3.68 -14.34 -17.02
CA ARG A 140 -4.81 -15.27 -16.96
C ARG A 140 -5.74 -14.96 -15.79
N LEU A 141 -5.20 -14.71 -14.59
CA LEU A 141 -5.99 -14.37 -13.41
C LEU A 141 -6.69 -13.00 -13.54
N LEU A 142 -6.03 -12.03 -14.18
CA LEU A 142 -6.64 -10.72 -14.48
C LEU A 142 -7.83 -10.88 -15.43
N GLU A 143 -7.67 -11.66 -16.49
CA GLU A 143 -8.75 -11.92 -17.45
C GLU A 143 -9.92 -12.69 -16.80
N GLN A 144 -9.63 -13.70 -15.98
CA GLN A 144 -10.64 -14.42 -15.20
C GLN A 144 -11.42 -13.47 -14.27
N ALA A 145 -10.73 -12.50 -13.67
CA ALA A 145 -11.34 -11.47 -12.83
C ALA A 145 -12.15 -10.41 -13.62
N GLY A 146 -12.19 -10.48 -14.95
CA GLY A 146 -12.84 -9.49 -15.82
C GLY A 146 -12.06 -8.19 -15.97
N LEU A 147 -10.75 -8.22 -15.72
CA LEU A 147 -9.85 -7.07 -15.78
C LEU A 147 -8.97 -7.17 -17.04
N HIS A 148 -8.40 -6.05 -17.47
CA HIS A 148 -7.48 -6.06 -18.61
C HIS A 148 -6.16 -6.74 -18.24
N SER A 149 -5.65 -7.60 -19.12
CA SER A 149 -4.36 -8.30 -18.98
C SER A 149 -3.16 -7.41 -18.66
N SER A 150 -3.18 -6.12 -19.06
CA SER A 150 -2.10 -5.16 -18.79
C SER A 150 -2.04 -4.69 -17.33
N GLY A 151 -3.09 -4.96 -16.53
CA GLY A 151 -3.21 -4.43 -15.17
C GLY A 151 -3.45 -2.91 -15.11
N GLN A 152 -3.73 -2.28 -16.26
CA GLN A 152 -3.97 -0.85 -16.37
C GLN A 152 -5.44 -0.53 -16.60
N SER A 153 -5.94 0.49 -15.92
CA SER A 153 -7.33 0.96 -16.01
C SER A 153 -7.37 2.46 -16.32
N THR A 154 -8.49 2.91 -16.91
CA THR A 154 -8.79 4.35 -17.03
C THR A 154 -9.16 4.87 -15.64
N LEU A 155 -8.50 5.94 -15.23
CA LEU A 155 -8.84 6.66 -14.00
C LEU A 155 -9.39 8.04 -14.35
N TYR A 156 -10.20 8.57 -13.45
CA TYR A 156 -10.77 9.91 -13.53
C TYR A 156 -10.23 10.74 -12.37
N ASP A 157 -9.95 12.02 -12.63
CA ASP A 157 -9.53 12.96 -11.59
C ASP A 157 -10.72 13.29 -10.68
N GLY A 158 -10.59 13.05 -9.37
CA GLY A 158 -11.65 13.34 -8.39
C GLY A 158 -12.05 14.81 -8.32
N ARG A 159 -11.15 15.73 -8.71
CA ARG A 159 -11.38 17.17 -8.62
C ARG A 159 -12.13 17.75 -9.81
N THR A 160 -11.83 17.25 -11.01
CA THR A 160 -12.38 17.77 -12.27
C THR A 160 -13.43 16.83 -12.87
N GLY A 161 -13.36 15.54 -12.55
CA GLY A 161 -14.16 14.48 -13.16
C GLY A 161 -13.67 14.03 -14.54
N GLU A 162 -12.59 14.63 -15.06
CA GLU A 162 -12.06 14.30 -16.38
C GLU A 162 -11.21 13.02 -16.34
N PRO A 163 -11.24 12.19 -17.41
CA PRO A 163 -10.37 11.02 -17.51
C PRO A 163 -8.91 11.44 -17.72
N PHE A 164 -7.96 10.66 -17.18
CA PHE A 164 -6.55 10.84 -17.51
C PHE A 164 -6.25 10.42 -18.96
N ASP A 165 -5.30 11.11 -19.59
CA ASP A 165 -4.87 10.85 -20.99
C ASP A 165 -4.34 9.43 -21.21
N ARG A 166 -3.75 8.82 -20.18
CA ARG A 166 -3.14 7.49 -20.24
C ARG A 166 -3.72 6.60 -19.16
N LYS A 167 -3.85 5.32 -19.49
CA LYS A 167 -4.21 4.28 -18.53
C LYS A 167 -3.14 4.20 -17.44
N VAL A 168 -3.58 3.95 -16.21
CA VAL A 168 -2.74 3.89 -15.02
C VAL A 168 -2.79 2.48 -14.46
N THR A 169 -1.66 1.96 -13.97
CA THR A 169 -1.63 0.71 -13.23
C THR A 169 -2.37 0.89 -11.91
N VAL A 170 -3.41 0.09 -11.71
CA VAL A 170 -4.21 0.07 -10.48
C VAL A 170 -4.16 -1.33 -9.91
N GLY A 171 -4.05 -1.45 -8.59
CA GLY A 171 -3.99 -2.73 -7.94
C GLY A 171 -3.82 -2.64 -6.44
N TYR A 172 -3.69 -3.81 -5.82
CA TYR A 172 -3.46 -3.91 -4.39
C TYR A 172 -2.00 -4.26 -4.11
N ILE A 173 -1.33 -3.41 -3.34
CA ILE A 173 0.04 -3.63 -2.89
C ILE A 173 0.07 -3.66 -1.36
N TYR A 174 0.86 -4.57 -0.77
CA TYR A 174 0.93 -4.69 0.68
C TYR A 174 1.85 -3.61 1.27
N MET A 175 1.27 -2.69 2.05
CA MET A 175 1.96 -1.56 2.67
C MET A 175 2.07 -1.70 4.18
N LEU A 176 3.26 -1.43 4.71
CA LEU A 176 3.62 -1.49 6.12
C LEU A 176 3.83 -0.09 6.70
N LYS A 177 3.34 0.13 7.92
CA LYS A 177 3.71 1.30 8.74
C LYS A 177 4.95 0.98 9.56
N LEU A 178 6.00 1.78 9.44
CA LEU A 178 7.21 1.60 10.24
C LEU A 178 7.09 2.33 11.58
N HIS A 179 7.82 1.87 12.60
CA HIS A 179 7.92 2.54 13.90
C HIS A 179 8.68 3.89 13.85
N HIS A 180 9.01 4.39 12.66
CA HIS A 180 9.60 5.71 12.49
C HIS A 180 8.48 6.75 12.41
N LEU A 181 7.95 7.11 13.57
CA LEU A 181 6.87 8.08 13.73
C LEU A 181 7.42 9.50 13.82
N VAL A 182 6.73 10.46 13.21
CA VAL A 182 7.18 11.86 13.21
C VAL A 182 7.17 12.49 14.60
N ASP A 183 6.21 12.16 15.45
CA ASP A 183 6.12 12.65 16.84
C ASP A 183 7.37 12.35 17.67
N ASP A 184 7.98 11.20 17.41
CA ASP A 184 9.18 10.80 18.13
C ASP A 184 10.41 11.58 17.62
N LYS A 185 10.33 12.17 16.42
CA LYS A 185 11.42 12.90 15.75
C LYS A 185 11.37 14.41 15.94
N ILE A 186 10.19 15.02 16.06
CA ILE A 186 10.07 16.46 16.29
C ILE A 186 10.67 16.80 17.66
N HIS A 187 11.59 17.76 17.68
CA HIS A 187 12.23 18.28 18.88
C HIS A 187 12.71 19.70 18.62
N ALA A 188 12.41 20.61 19.54
CA ALA A 188 12.87 21.99 19.51
C ALA A 188 13.19 22.45 20.93
N ARG A 189 14.13 23.39 21.04
CA ARG A 189 14.47 24.04 22.31
C ARG A 189 14.80 25.51 22.09
N SER A 190 14.51 26.32 23.08
CA SER A 190 15.04 27.69 23.20
C SER A 190 16.21 27.69 24.20
N ILE A 191 15.93 27.35 25.46
CA ILE A 191 16.90 27.26 26.57
C ILE A 191 16.77 25.88 27.23
N GLY A 192 17.85 25.37 27.83
CA GLY A 192 17.85 24.07 28.49
C GLY A 192 19.12 23.87 29.32
N PRO A 193 19.29 22.68 29.92
CA PRO A 193 20.44 22.38 30.77
C PRO A 193 21.77 22.35 30.01
N TYR A 194 22.85 22.61 30.74
CA TYR A 194 24.23 22.67 30.27
C TYR A 194 25.10 21.65 31.00
N SER A 195 26.13 21.16 30.32
CA SER A 195 27.18 20.35 30.92
C SER A 195 28.02 21.19 31.88
N LEU A 196 28.29 20.67 33.08
CA LEU A 196 29.14 21.37 34.06
C LEU A 196 30.58 21.53 33.59
N VAL A 197 31.07 20.60 32.75
CA VAL A 197 32.47 20.58 32.30
C VAL A 197 32.69 21.56 31.15
N THR A 198 31.88 21.46 30.09
CA THR A 198 32.08 22.25 28.86
C THR A 198 31.23 23.50 28.80
N GLN A 199 30.27 23.66 29.71
CA GLN A 199 29.27 24.73 29.69
C GLN A 199 28.50 24.79 28.35
N GLN A 200 28.39 23.65 27.65
CA GLN A 200 27.62 23.52 26.41
C GLN A 200 26.26 22.88 26.66
N PRO A 201 25.24 23.17 25.83
CA PRO A 201 23.96 22.48 25.89
C PRO A 201 24.11 20.96 25.89
N LEU A 202 23.28 20.25 26.69
CA LEU A 202 23.23 18.78 26.64
C LEU A 202 22.76 18.27 25.27
N GLY A 203 23.03 16.99 24.98
CA GLY A 203 22.60 16.32 23.75
C GLY A 203 21.37 15.44 23.94
N GLY A 204 20.60 15.24 22.86
CA GLY A 204 19.49 14.29 22.83
C GLY A 204 18.14 14.83 23.34
N LYS A 205 17.05 14.36 22.73
CA LYS A 205 15.67 14.81 23.00
C LYS A 205 15.27 14.65 24.47
N ALA A 206 15.66 13.54 25.10
CA ALA A 206 15.28 13.23 26.49
C ALA A 206 15.81 14.24 27.52
N GLN A 207 16.93 14.91 27.22
CA GLN A 207 17.57 15.88 28.11
C GLN A 207 17.27 17.33 27.71
N PHE A 208 16.24 17.54 26.87
CA PHE A 208 16.00 18.81 26.19
C PHE A 208 17.26 19.30 25.45
N GLY A 209 18.03 18.38 24.87
CA GLY A 209 19.32 18.66 24.27
C GLY A 209 19.25 19.47 22.98
N GLY A 210 20.34 20.16 22.63
CA GLY A 210 20.46 20.94 21.40
C GLY A 210 20.90 20.12 20.21
N GLN A 211 20.64 20.64 19.02
CA GLN A 211 21.22 20.08 17.80
C GLN A 211 22.71 20.44 17.78
N ARG A 212 23.55 19.45 17.47
CA ARG A 212 24.97 19.70 17.26
C ARG A 212 25.15 20.46 15.95
N PHE A 213 25.78 21.63 16.03
CA PHE A 213 26.35 22.32 14.89
C PHE A 213 27.77 21.77 14.68
N GLY A 214 27.99 21.03 13.60
CA GLY A 214 29.23 20.34 13.33
C GLY A 214 30.22 21.18 12.54
N GLU A 215 31.38 20.59 12.28
CA GLU A 215 32.47 21.23 11.54
C GLU A 215 32.08 21.55 10.09
N MET A 216 31.38 20.63 9.42
CA MET A 216 30.95 20.84 8.04
C MET A 216 29.92 21.97 7.92
N GLU A 217 29.07 22.17 8.94
CA GLU A 217 28.15 23.30 8.97
C GLU A 217 28.87 24.64 9.17
N VAL A 218 29.99 24.66 9.91
CA VAL A 218 30.84 25.86 10.04
C VAL A 218 31.50 26.21 8.70
N TRP A 219 32.08 25.23 8.00
CA TRP A 219 32.67 25.46 6.68
C TRP A 219 31.66 26.02 5.67
N ALA A 220 30.39 25.60 5.77
CA ALA A 220 29.34 26.17 4.95
C ALA A 220 29.15 27.67 5.23
N LEU A 221 29.10 28.09 6.50
CA LEU A 221 28.98 29.52 6.86
C LEU A 221 30.21 30.33 6.42
N GLU A 222 31.41 29.79 6.59
CA GLU A 222 32.65 30.42 6.13
C GLU A 222 32.64 30.64 4.61
N ALA A 223 32.21 29.64 3.85
CA ALA A 223 32.09 29.74 2.39
C ALA A 223 31.11 30.83 1.94
N TYR A 224 30.05 31.08 2.72
CA TYR A 224 29.11 32.18 2.49
C TYR A 224 29.63 33.54 3.00
N GLY A 225 30.76 33.60 3.70
CA GLY A 225 31.25 34.81 4.35
C GLY A 225 30.35 35.30 5.50
N ALA A 226 29.56 34.40 6.09
CA ALA A 226 28.58 34.70 7.12
C ALA A 226 29.22 34.86 8.51
N ALA A 227 30.14 35.83 8.66
CA ALA A 227 30.96 35.99 9.86
C ALA A 227 30.19 36.39 11.14
N TYR A 228 28.96 36.92 11.01
CA TYR A 228 28.14 37.39 12.14
C TYR A 228 26.85 36.56 12.35
N THR A 229 26.64 35.48 11.58
CA THR A 229 25.48 34.58 11.73
C THR A 229 25.77 33.51 12.77
#